data_AF-A0A916SQK4-F1
#
_entry.id   AF-A0A916SQK4-F1
#
_cell.length_a   1.000
_cell.length_b   1.000
_cell.length_c   1.000
_cell.angle_alpha   90.00
_cell.angle_beta   90.00
_cell.angle_gamma   90.00
#
_symmetry.space_group_name_H-M   'P 1'
#
loop_
_entity.id
_entity.type
_entity.pdbx_description
1 polymer ?
#
loop_
_entity_poly.entity_id
_entity_poly.type
_entity_poly.pdbx_seq_one_letter_code
_entity_poly.pdbx_strand_id
1 'polypeptide(L)'
;MDYTVKIFHSEDVSPAEREAAAKRFRTALEASLGDASLVAPVYRAWLRLLQAHGEETRPWDLSPAEQLLADQWEAAELAATQAAFGAERYMGDAHFELSLGER
;
A
#
# COMPACT_ATOMS: atom_id res chain seq x y z
N MET A 1 -8.42 12.60 -7.89
CA MET A 1 -7.79 11.29 -8.15
C MET A 1 -8.28 10.39 -7.05
N ASP A 2 -9.26 9.58 -7.39
CA ASP A 2 -10.08 8.92 -6.39
C ASP A 2 -9.46 7.57 -6.08
N TYR A 3 -8.76 7.47 -4.96
CA TYR A 3 -8.46 6.19 -4.35
C TYR A 3 -8.91 6.25 -2.88
N THR A 4 -9.32 5.11 -2.36
CA THR A 4 -9.76 4.97 -0.97
C THR A 4 -8.86 3.98 -0.27
N VAL A 5 -8.46 4.32 0.96
CA VAL A 5 -7.73 3.44 1.86
C VAL A 5 -8.68 3.03 2.98
N LYS A 6 -8.83 1.72 3.19
CA LYS A 6 -9.50 1.15 4.35
C LYS A 6 -8.48 0.43 5.21
N ILE A 7 -8.57 0.62 6.52
CA ILE A 7 -7.73 -0.04 7.50
C ILE A 7 -8.58 -1.01 8.31
N PHE A 8 -8.13 -2.25 8.37
CA PHE A 8 -8.73 -3.33 9.14
C PHE A 8 -7.82 -3.67 10.30
N HIS A 9 -8.44 -3.97 11.44
CA HIS A 9 -7.79 -4.27 12.71
C HIS A 9 -8.65 -5.23 13.52
N SER A 10 -8.09 -5.77 14.61
CA SER A 10 -8.86 -6.52 15.61
C SER A 10 -10.07 -5.70 16.11
N GLU A 11 -11.10 -6.41 16.58
CA GLU A 11 -12.39 -5.82 16.96
C GLU A 11 -12.30 -4.76 18.07
N ASP A 12 -11.19 -4.70 18.79
CA ASP A 12 -10.95 -3.78 19.90
C ASP A 12 -10.55 -2.35 19.49
N VAL A 13 -10.36 -2.07 18.18
CA VAL A 13 -9.96 -0.72 17.71
C VAL A 13 -11.17 0.13 17.38
N SER A 14 -11.24 1.33 17.97
CA SER A 14 -12.35 2.26 17.75
C SER A 14 -12.38 2.79 16.30
N PRO A 15 -13.56 3.23 15.79
CA PRO A 15 -13.65 3.86 14.47
C PRO A 15 -12.70 5.06 14.29
N ALA A 16 -12.54 5.88 15.33
CA ALA A 16 -11.65 7.05 15.30
C ALA A 16 -10.18 6.66 15.17
N GLU A 17 -9.74 5.59 15.84
CA GLU A 17 -8.37 5.08 15.71
C GLU A 17 -8.12 4.50 14.32
N ARG A 18 -9.09 3.78 13.74
CA ARG A 18 -9.02 3.28 12.36
C ARG A 18 -8.89 4.42 11.35
N GLU A 19 -9.70 5.46 11.49
CA GLU A 19 -9.62 6.63 10.60
C GLU A 19 -8.27 7.35 10.74
N ALA A 20 -7.78 7.50 11.97
CA ALA A 20 -6.46 8.07 12.22
C ALA A 20 -5.35 7.23 11.60
N ALA A 21 -5.42 5.89 11.69
CA ALA A 21 -4.48 4.98 11.03
C ALA A 21 -4.54 5.12 9.50
N ALA A 22 -5.74 5.17 8.91
CA ALA A 22 -5.91 5.37 7.47
C ALA A 22 -5.31 6.70 6.99
N LYS A 23 -5.48 7.77 7.78
CA LYS A 23 -4.86 9.07 7.49
C LYS A 23 -3.33 9.02 7.54
N ARG A 24 -2.75 8.33 8.53
CA ARG A 24 -1.29 8.13 8.63
C ARG A 24 -0.76 7.33 7.46
N PHE A 25 -1.43 6.21 7.13
CA PHE A 25 -1.12 5.37 5.97
C PHE A 25 -1.06 6.21 4.70
N ARG A 26 -2.15 6.92 4.39
CA ARG A 26 -2.26 7.75 3.20
C ARG A 26 -1.14 8.79 3.13
N THR A 27 -0.93 9.53 4.21
CA THR A 27 0.08 10.60 4.25
C THR A 27 1.48 10.06 3.97
N ALA A 28 1.83 8.91 4.57
CA ALA A 28 3.14 8.28 4.37
C ALA A 28 3.29 7.68 2.97
N LEU A 29 2.23 7.08 2.41
CA LEU A 29 2.22 6.55 1.05
C LEU A 29 2.45 7.67 0.03
N GLU A 30 1.69 8.76 0.13
CA GLU A 30 1.81 9.93 -0.75
C GLU A 30 3.20 10.57 -0.65
N ALA A 31 3.73 10.72 0.57
CA ALA A 31 5.06 11.28 0.79
C ALA A 31 6.17 10.39 0.22
N SER A 32 6.03 9.07 0.34
CA SER A 32 7.03 8.10 -0.16
C SER A 32 7.06 8.05 -1.69
N LEU A 33 5.89 8.19 -2.34
CA LEU A 33 5.80 8.27 -3.79
C LEU A 33 6.10 9.67 -4.34
N GLY A 34 5.97 10.70 -3.51
CA GLY A 34 6.29 12.10 -3.80
C GLY A 34 5.07 12.98 -4.13
N ASP A 35 3.94 12.39 -4.50
CA ASP A 35 2.67 13.09 -4.73
C ASP A 35 1.46 12.15 -4.69
N ALA A 36 0.30 12.66 -4.29
CA ALA A 36 -0.95 11.89 -4.27
C ALA A 36 -1.38 11.40 -5.66
N SER A 37 -1.01 12.12 -6.72
CA SER A 37 -1.27 11.72 -8.10
C SER A 37 -0.46 10.51 -8.57
N LEU A 38 0.58 10.13 -7.84
CA LEU A 38 1.40 8.97 -8.19
C LEU A 38 0.87 7.65 -7.61
N VAL A 39 0.00 7.71 -6.59
CA VAL A 39 -0.55 6.50 -5.93
C VAL A 39 -1.26 5.59 -6.93
N ALA A 40 -2.24 6.12 -7.67
CA ALA A 40 -3.04 5.33 -8.60
C ALA A 40 -2.23 4.71 -9.76
N PRO A 41 -1.37 5.45 -10.51
CA PRO A 41 -0.60 4.86 -11.59
C PRO A 41 0.44 3.84 -11.11
N VAL A 42 1.13 4.10 -9.99
CA VAL A 42 2.12 3.14 -9.44
C VAL A 42 1.42 1.88 -8.94
N TYR A 43 0.31 2.00 -8.21
CA TYR A 43 -0.45 0.84 -7.75
C TYR A 43 -1.00 0.00 -8.92
N ARG A 44 -1.45 0.63 -10.01
CA ARG A 44 -1.88 -0.11 -11.21
C ARG A 44 -0.74 -0.87 -11.87
N ALA A 45 0.46 -0.29 -11.91
CA ALA A 45 1.64 -0.98 -12.42
C ALA A 45 1.96 -2.20 -11.55
N TRP A 46 1.97 -2.03 -10.23
CA TRP A 46 2.14 -3.12 -9.27
C TRP A 46 1.12 -4.25 -9.45
N LEU A 47 -0.17 -3.93 -9.54
CA LEU A 47 -1.23 -4.93 -9.78
C LEU A 47 -1.05 -5.69 -11.09
N ARG A 48 -0.51 -5.06 -12.14
CA ARG A 48 -0.21 -5.73 -13.41
C ARG A 48 0.94 -6.72 -13.26
N LEU A 49 1.97 -6.37 -12.47
CA LEU A 49 3.06 -7.31 -12.16
C LEU A 49 2.52 -8.51 -11.37
N LEU A 50 1.71 -8.27 -10.34
CA LEU A 50 1.04 -9.35 -9.60
C LEU A 50 0.15 -10.22 -10.49
N GLN A 51 -0.58 -9.63 -11.44
CA GLN A 51 -1.39 -10.38 -12.38
C GLN A 51 -0.54 -11.21 -13.36
N ALA A 52 0.59 -10.67 -13.80
CA ALA A 52 1.49 -11.34 -14.75
C ALA A 52 2.25 -12.51 -14.14
N HIS A 53 2.68 -12.37 -12.88
CA HIS A 53 3.52 -13.35 -12.19
C HIS A 53 2.77 -14.18 -11.13
N GLY A 54 1.55 -13.81 -10.77
CA GLY A 54 0.71 -14.55 -9.82
C GLY A 54 1.35 -14.71 -8.44
N GLU A 55 1.25 -15.92 -7.88
CA GLU A 55 1.84 -16.30 -6.58
C GLU A 55 3.26 -16.86 -6.72
N GLU A 56 3.92 -16.66 -7.86
CA GLU A 56 5.30 -17.13 -8.04
C GLU A 56 6.20 -16.60 -6.93
N THR A 57 7.04 -17.50 -6.39
CA THR A 57 8.01 -17.13 -5.38
C THR A 57 9.01 -16.14 -5.96
N ARG A 58 9.03 -14.93 -5.39
CA ARG A 58 9.97 -13.87 -5.76
C ARG A 58 11.44 -14.32 -5.59
N PRO A 59 12.39 -13.76 -6.37
CA PRO A 59 12.23 -12.64 -7.30
C PRO A 59 11.65 -13.05 -8.66
N TRP A 60 10.88 -12.14 -9.27
CA TRP A 60 10.42 -12.30 -10.65
C TRP A 60 11.49 -11.83 -11.64
N ASP A 61 11.46 -12.35 -12.86
CA ASP A 61 12.31 -11.89 -13.96
C ASP A 61 11.72 -10.60 -14.56
N LEU A 62 12.02 -9.46 -13.91
CA LEU A 62 11.53 -8.14 -14.27
C LEU A 62 12.56 -7.37 -15.12
N SER A 63 12.07 -6.57 -16.06
CA SER A 63 12.92 -5.55 -16.67
C SER A 63 13.38 -4.52 -15.61
N PRO A 64 14.49 -3.79 -15.83
CA PRO A 64 14.95 -2.77 -14.88
C PRO A 64 13.90 -1.71 -14.54
N ALA A 65 13.01 -1.37 -15.49
CA ALA A 65 11.94 -0.41 -15.27
C ALA A 65 10.81 -0.98 -14.39
N GLU A 66 10.46 -2.25 -14.58
CA GLU A 66 9.47 -2.95 -13.76
C GLU A 66 9.99 -3.19 -12.35
N GLN A 67 11.27 -3.54 -12.20
CA GLN A 67 11.93 -3.66 -10.90
C GLN A 67 11.87 -2.33 -10.13
N LEU A 68 12.18 -1.21 -10.79
CA LEU A 68 12.10 0.11 -10.15
C LEU A 68 10.68 0.44 -9.67
N LEU A 69 9.66 0.10 -10.45
CA LEU A 69 8.25 0.31 -10.07
C LEU A 69 7.83 -0.59 -8.90
N ALA A 70 8.27 -1.86 -8.90
CA ALA A 70 8.05 -2.78 -7.81
C ALA A 70 8.70 -2.29 -6.52
N ASP A 71 10.00 -1.94 -6.57
CA ASP A 71 10.76 -1.42 -5.42
C ASP A 71 10.13 -0.14 -4.86
N GLN A 72 9.69 0.76 -5.75
CA GLN A 72 9.03 2.00 -5.35
C GLN A 72 7.71 1.73 -4.62
N TRP A 73 6.89 0.81 -5.15
CA TRP A 73 5.63 0.44 -4.50
C TRP A 73 5.87 -0.24 -3.15
N GLU A 74 6.74 -1.26 -3.09
CA GLU A 74 7.03 -2.01 -1.87
C GLU A 74 7.60 -1.11 -0.76
N ALA A 75 8.51 -0.19 -1.09
CA ALA A 75 9.05 0.76 -0.14
C ALA A 75 7.98 1.72 0.40
N ALA A 76 7.10 2.21 -0.47
CA ALA A 76 6.02 3.12 -0.08
C ALA A 76 4.96 2.42 0.77
N GLU A 77 4.58 1.19 0.40
CA GLU A 77 3.66 0.34 1.15
C GLU A 77 4.22 0.02 2.54
N LEU A 78 5.50 -0.34 2.63
CA LEU A 78 6.16 -0.60 3.91
C LEU A 78 6.15 0.64 4.81
N ALA A 79 6.53 1.81 4.29
CA ALA A 79 6.52 3.06 5.04
C ALA A 79 5.10 3.43 5.51
N ALA A 80 4.10 3.27 4.64
CA ALA A 80 2.70 3.53 4.95
C ALA A 80 2.16 2.59 6.04
N THR A 81 2.50 1.30 5.94
CA THR A 81 2.14 0.26 6.93
C THR A 81 2.76 0.57 8.29
N GLN A 82 4.05 0.90 8.33
CA GLN A 82 4.74 1.30 9.56
C GLN A 82 4.14 2.57 10.17
N ALA A 83 3.77 3.56 9.36
CA ALA A 83 3.14 4.79 9.84
C ALA A 83 1.72 4.57 10.39
N ALA A 84 0.97 3.63 9.81
CA ALA A 84 -0.39 3.31 10.23
C ALA A 84 -0.41 2.50 11.53
N PHE A 85 0.48 1.51 11.64
CA PHE A 85 0.39 0.47 12.69
C PHE A 85 1.52 0.54 13.72
N GLY A 86 2.62 1.20 13.41
CA GLY A 86 3.84 1.19 14.22
C GLY A 86 4.77 0.02 13.86
N ALA A 87 6.06 0.16 14.19
CA ALA A 87 7.10 -0.80 13.81
C ALA A 87 6.97 -2.18 14.47
N GLU A 88 6.36 -2.26 15.66
CA GLU A 88 6.27 -3.50 16.46
C GLU A 88 4.91 -4.22 16.37
N ARG A 89 3.93 -3.65 15.65
CA ARG A 89 2.55 -4.17 15.61
C ARG A 89 2.30 -5.23 14.53
N TYR A 90 3.38 -5.80 14.01
CA TYR A 90 3.38 -6.98 13.13
C TYR A 90 3.07 -8.25 13.92
N MET A 91 1.85 -8.44 14.42
CA MET A 91 1.36 -9.77 14.80
C MET A 91 -0.17 -9.85 14.65
N GLY A 92 -0.62 -10.36 13.50
CA GLY A 92 -1.94 -10.99 13.41
C GLY A 92 -2.78 -10.49 12.24
N ASP A 93 -3.60 -9.47 12.48
CA ASP A 93 -4.82 -9.26 11.69
C ASP A 93 -4.95 -7.86 11.06
N ALA A 94 -3.97 -6.98 11.30
CA ALA A 94 -3.97 -5.64 10.73
C ALA A 94 -3.65 -5.70 9.23
N HIS A 95 -4.58 -5.28 8.39
CA HIS A 95 -4.37 -5.18 6.94
C HIS A 95 -5.01 -3.92 6.40
N PHE A 96 -4.64 -3.55 5.19
CA PHE A 96 -5.23 -2.44 4.48
C PHE A 96 -5.84 -2.93 3.16
N GLU A 97 -6.84 -2.20 2.68
CA GLU A 97 -7.31 -2.30 1.30
C GLU A 97 -7.13 -0.95 0.62
N LEU A 98 -6.60 -0.97 -0.59
CA LEU A 98 -6.57 0.18 -1.48
C LEU A 98 -7.48 -0.05 -2.68
N SER A 99 -8.47 0.81 -2.85
CA SER A 99 -9.38 0.76 -3.98
C SER A 99 -9.18 1.98 -4.87
N LEU A 100 -9.03 1.77 -6.17
CA LEU A 100 -9.01 2.84 -7.15
C LEU A 100 -10.45 3.11 -7.60
N GLY A 101 -10.86 4.39 -7.65
CA GLY A 101 -12.12 4.80 -8.23
C GLY A 101 -12.16 4.44 -9.71
N GLU A 102 -13.31 3.92 -10.16
CA GLU A 102 -13.60 3.74 -11.57
C GLU A 102 -13.65 5.13 -12.23
N ARG A 103 -12.85 5.33 -13.28
CA ARG A 103 -12.87 6.56 -14.09
C ARG A 103 -13.82 6.40 -15.26
#